data_AF-A0A536ED49-F1
#
_entry.id   AF-A0A536ED49-F1
#
_cell.length_a   1.000
_cell.length_b   1.000
_cell.length_c   1.000
_cell.angle_alpha   90.00
_cell.angle_beta   90.00
_cell.angle_gamma   90.00
#
_symmetry.space_group_name_H-M   'P 1'
#
loop_
_entity.id
_entity.type
_entity.pdbx_description
1 polymer ?
#
loop_
_entity_poly.entity_id
_entity_poly.type
_entity_poly.pdbx_seq_one_letter_code
_entity_poly.pdbx_strand_id
1 'polypeptide(L)'
;MRSDLLAFGPLVEQSGEKWGIGRQTDHVVRDAVGGEHTALSFFGTYHHRIDPKGRAAVPAQLRRWIPDGTVVAPGPDSRLMIWPPDEWKSQEERYRRTAETPAQARRFVRQLFGNTYPLELDAQGRLLLNPWQRTWAELDDSVVFVGLGEVVEIVSERNWTEQEGELEHDAFTRLNDLVIQRGAARPSEPPA
;
A
#
# COMPACT_ATOMS: atom_id res chain seq x y z
N MET A 1 -10.76 -51.80 -19.74
CA MET A 1 -9.62 -51.95 -18.82
C MET A 1 -9.50 -50.66 -18.04
N ARG A 2 -9.51 -50.78 -16.71
CA ARG A 2 -9.41 -49.69 -15.72
C ARG A 2 -7.94 -49.36 -15.41
N SER A 3 -7.76 -48.12 -14.93
CA SER A 3 -6.81 -47.64 -13.90
C SER A 3 -5.31 -47.62 -14.28
N ASP A 4 -4.49 -46.66 -13.86
CA ASP A 4 -4.26 -46.05 -12.53
C ASP A 4 -3.88 -44.54 -12.71
N LEU A 5 -4.24 -43.51 -11.94
CA LEU A 5 -4.42 -43.26 -10.50
C LEU A 5 -3.20 -43.62 -9.64
N LEU A 6 -2.24 -42.70 -9.55
CA LEU A 6 -1.39 -42.58 -8.37
C LEU A 6 -1.89 -41.44 -7.49
N ALA A 7 -2.43 -41.88 -6.37
CA ALA A 7 -2.86 -41.10 -5.23
C ALA A 7 -1.65 -40.60 -4.43
N PHE A 8 -1.77 -39.40 -3.85
CA PHE A 8 -1.19 -39.10 -2.55
C PHE A 8 -2.29 -38.51 -1.67
N GLY A 9 -2.87 -39.39 -0.85
CA GLY A 9 -3.62 -39.04 0.35
C GLY A 9 -2.69 -38.82 1.55
N PRO A 10 -3.24 -38.50 2.74
CA PRO A 10 -2.82 -37.33 3.51
C PRO A 10 -1.76 -37.62 4.57
N LEU A 11 -0.98 -36.60 4.92
CA LEU A 11 -0.34 -36.52 6.23
C LEU A 11 -0.99 -35.35 6.99
N VAL A 12 -2.07 -35.64 7.70
CA VAL A 12 -2.51 -34.81 8.82
C VAL A 12 -1.98 -35.48 10.07
N GLU A 13 -0.97 -34.87 10.68
CA GLU A 13 -0.71 -35.03 12.10
C GLU A 13 -1.10 -33.72 12.78
N GLN A 14 -2.17 -33.79 13.58
CA GLN A 14 -2.73 -32.67 14.31
C GLN A 14 -1.79 -32.27 15.46
N SER A 15 -1.24 -31.07 15.42
CA SER A 15 -1.07 -30.27 16.65
C SER A 15 -1.91 -29.02 16.50
N GLY A 16 -2.94 -28.91 17.34
CA GLY A 16 -3.97 -27.89 17.21
C GLY A 16 -3.46 -26.47 17.43
N GLU A 17 -3.51 -25.67 16.38
CA GLU A 17 -3.62 -24.21 16.47
C GLU A 17 -4.84 -23.80 15.62
N LYS A 18 -5.97 -23.58 16.30
CA LYS A 18 -7.22 -23.12 15.70
C LYS A 18 -7.02 -21.73 15.10
N TRP A 19 -7.21 -21.60 13.79
CA TRP A 19 -7.49 -20.36 13.05
C TRP A 19 -6.74 -19.10 13.54
N GLY A 20 -5.41 -19.13 13.44
CA GLY A 20 -4.58 -17.94 13.60
C GLY A 20 -4.54 -17.10 12.33
N ILE A 21 -5.59 -16.33 12.04
CA ILE A 21 -5.47 -15.17 11.16
C ILE A 21 -4.65 -14.13 11.94
N GLY A 22 -3.32 -14.29 11.97
CA GLY A 22 -2.51 -13.62 12.98
C GLY A 22 -1.02 -13.46 12.70
N ARG A 23 -0.53 -13.71 11.47
CA ARG A 23 0.82 -13.30 11.08
C ARG A 23 0.84 -12.71 9.68
N GLN A 24 0.82 -11.38 9.65
CA GLN A 24 1.42 -10.60 8.58
C GLN A 24 2.91 -10.95 8.59
N THR A 25 3.41 -11.47 7.47
CA THR A 25 4.73 -12.08 7.41
C THR A 25 5.80 -11.00 7.37
N ASP A 26 6.65 -10.96 8.40
CA ASP A 26 7.93 -10.27 8.33
C ASP A 26 8.78 -10.99 7.27
N HIS A 27 8.89 -10.41 6.08
CA HIS A 27 9.84 -10.89 5.08
C HIS A 27 11.11 -10.05 5.21
N VAL A 28 12.22 -10.69 5.55
CA VAL A 28 13.54 -10.06 5.40
C VAL A 28 13.83 -9.95 3.91
N VAL A 29 13.74 -8.74 3.37
CA VAL A 29 14.14 -8.42 2.01
C VAL A 29 15.55 -7.85 2.07
N ARG A 30 16.43 -8.38 1.23
CA ARG A 30 17.79 -7.86 1.06
C ARG A 30 17.76 -6.76 0.03
N ASP A 31 18.25 -5.58 0.40
CA ASP A 31 18.43 -4.49 -0.55
C ASP A 31 19.64 -4.75 -1.48
N ALA A 32 19.79 -3.88 -2.48
CA ALA A 32 20.87 -3.97 -3.47
C ALA A 32 22.29 -3.74 -2.91
N VAL A 33 22.43 -3.34 -1.63
CA VAL A 33 23.70 -3.12 -0.93
C VAL A 33 23.94 -4.09 0.23
N GLY A 34 23.11 -5.13 0.35
CA GLY A 34 23.25 -6.19 1.35
C GLY A 34 22.65 -5.87 2.73
N GLY A 35 21.89 -4.79 2.86
CA GLY A 35 21.09 -4.48 4.03
C GLY A 35 19.89 -5.41 4.14
N GLU A 36 19.68 -6.00 5.31
CA GLU A 36 18.47 -6.76 5.64
C GLU A 36 17.41 -5.80 6.17
N HIS A 37 16.34 -5.59 5.41
CA HIS A 37 15.19 -4.79 5.80
C HIS A 37 13.97 -5.70 5.96
N THR A 38 13.22 -5.55 7.05
CA THR A 38 11.89 -6.16 7.14
C THR A 38 10.98 -5.44 6.15
N ALA A 39 10.58 -6.11 5.07
CA ALA A 39 9.56 -5.59 4.17
C ALA A 39 8.21 -5.68 4.87
N LEU A 40 7.75 -4.52 5.35
CA LEU A 40 6.43 -4.36 5.91
C LEU A 40 5.44 -4.41 4.75
N SER A 41 4.57 -5.41 4.75
CA SER A 41 3.47 -5.51 3.81
C SER A 41 2.21 -4.99 4.50
N PHE A 42 1.48 -4.04 3.94
CA PHE A 42 0.18 -3.54 4.38
C PHE A 42 -0.92 -4.15 3.51
N PHE A 43 -2.02 -4.60 4.11
CA PHE A 43 -3.14 -5.18 3.36
C PHE A 43 -4.47 -5.04 4.08
N GLY A 44 -5.53 -5.24 3.30
CA GLY A 44 -6.92 -5.11 3.71
C GLY A 44 -7.50 -3.73 3.42
N THR A 45 -8.82 -3.66 3.49
CA THR A 45 -9.63 -2.45 3.28
C THR A 45 -10.38 -2.12 4.57
N TYR A 46 -10.30 -0.87 5.03
CA TYR A 46 -10.84 -0.45 6.32
C TYR A 46 -11.61 0.88 6.19
N HIS A 47 -12.90 0.86 6.53
CA HIS A 47 -13.79 2.02 6.43
C HIS A 47 -13.97 2.70 7.78
N HIS A 48 -13.58 3.97 7.86
CA HIS A 48 -13.56 4.74 9.11
C HIS A 48 -14.26 6.09 8.92
N ARG A 49 -14.79 6.64 10.02
CA ARG A 49 -15.40 7.98 10.03
C ARG A 49 -14.33 9.06 10.26
N ILE A 50 -14.52 10.21 9.63
CA ILE A 50 -13.76 11.43 9.91
C ILE A 50 -14.53 12.22 10.97
N ASP A 51 -13.85 12.58 12.05
CA ASP A 51 -14.46 13.38 13.11
C ASP A 51 -14.58 14.86 12.72
N PRO A 52 -15.38 15.68 13.44
CA PRO A 52 -15.57 17.09 13.10
C PRO A 52 -14.30 17.95 13.08
N LYS A 53 -13.19 17.47 13.64
CA LYS A 53 -11.89 18.15 13.60
C LYS A 53 -11.02 17.70 12.42
N GLY A 54 -11.54 16.84 11.53
CA GLY A 54 -10.82 16.31 10.40
C GLY A 54 -9.89 15.14 10.75
N ARG A 55 -10.11 14.45 11.87
CA ARG A 55 -9.25 13.33 12.27
C ARG A 55 -9.89 11.99 11.92
N ALA A 56 -9.08 11.07 11.42
CA ALA A 56 -9.48 9.70 11.13
C ALA A 56 -8.65 8.73 11.97
N ALA A 57 -9.27 7.69 12.54
CA ALA A 57 -8.52 6.63 13.20
C ALA A 57 -7.75 5.83 12.15
N VAL A 58 -6.44 5.65 12.33
CA VAL A 58 -5.69 4.69 11.51
C VAL A 58 -6.04 3.29 11.99
N PRO A 59 -6.40 2.34 11.10
CA PRO A 59 -6.70 0.97 11.48
C PRO A 59 -5.59 0.36 12.34
N ALA A 60 -5.98 -0.27 13.46
CA ALA A 60 -5.01 -0.79 14.43
C ALA A 60 -4.06 -1.83 13.82
N GLN A 61 -4.52 -2.58 12.80
CA GLN A 61 -3.70 -3.54 12.06
C GLN A 61 -2.58 -2.85 11.29
N LEU A 62 -2.88 -1.75 10.58
CA LEU A 62 -1.88 -0.98 9.82
C LEU A 62 -0.93 -0.25 10.76
N ARG A 63 -1.47 0.39 11.81
CA ARG A 63 -0.71 1.21 12.77
C ARG A 63 0.45 0.48 13.42
N ARG A 64 0.33 -0.83 13.68
CA ARG A 64 1.40 -1.65 14.29
C ARG A 64 2.68 -1.72 13.46
N TRP A 65 2.55 -1.47 12.15
CA TRP A 65 3.59 -1.64 11.16
C TRP A 65 3.94 -0.31 10.48
N ILE A 66 3.54 0.82 11.05
CA ILE A 66 3.93 2.13 10.53
C ILE A 66 5.25 2.52 11.20
N PRO A 67 6.37 2.56 10.45
CA PRO A 67 7.65 2.98 11.00
C PRO A 67 7.70 4.49 11.25
N ASP A 68 8.58 4.91 12.15
CA ASP A 68 8.89 6.32 12.35
C ASP A 68 9.44 6.96 11.06
N GLY A 69 9.11 8.23 10.83
CA GLY A 69 9.48 8.95 9.60
C GLY A 69 8.56 8.68 8.40
N THR A 70 7.50 7.89 8.58
CA THR A 70 6.41 7.74 7.60
C THR A 70 5.79 9.11 7.28
N VAL A 71 5.40 9.32 6.02
CA VAL A 71 4.75 10.55 5.56
C VAL A 71 3.39 10.28 4.93
N VAL A 72 2.53 11.30 4.93
CA VAL A 72 1.29 11.34 4.14
C VAL A 72 1.47 12.32 3.00
N ALA A 73 1.31 11.85 1.76
CA ALA A 73 1.52 12.63 0.54
C ALA A 73 0.33 12.50 -0.42
N PRO A 74 0.06 13.50 -1.29
CA PRO A 74 -0.88 13.33 -2.39
C PRO A 74 -0.36 12.29 -3.39
N GLY A 75 -1.25 11.37 -3.78
CA GLY A 75 -1.04 10.34 -4.79
C GLY A 75 -1.80 10.62 -6.09
N PRO A 76 -1.69 9.70 -7.06
CA PRO A 76 -2.53 9.73 -8.26
C PRO A 76 -4.02 9.57 -7.92
N ASP A 77 -4.88 9.85 -8.91
CA ASP A 77 -6.32 9.58 -8.86
C ASP A 77 -7.07 10.19 -7.66
N SER A 78 -6.66 11.40 -7.25
CA SER A 78 -7.23 12.12 -6.11
C SER A 78 -7.18 11.30 -4.82
N ARG A 79 -6.01 10.73 -4.50
CA ARG A 79 -5.78 9.93 -3.29
C ARG A 79 -4.71 10.53 -2.41
N LEU A 80 -4.68 10.15 -1.14
CA LEU A 80 -3.50 10.34 -0.30
C LEU A 80 -2.84 8.99 -0.05
N MET A 81 -1.55 9.03 0.21
CA MET A 81 -0.73 7.84 0.40
C MET A 81 0.08 8.00 1.67
N ILE A 82 0.06 6.98 2.52
CA ILE A 82 0.96 6.80 3.65
C ILE A 82 2.17 6.03 3.13
N TRP A 83 3.32 6.69 3.10
CA TRP A 83 4.58 6.15 2.61
C TRP A 83 5.56 5.89 3.76
N PRO A 84 5.97 4.63 3.99
CA PRO A 84 7.13 4.34 4.82
C PRO A 84 8.39 5.06 4.32
N PRO A 85 9.38 5.35 5.18
CA PRO A 85 10.56 6.14 4.82
C PRO A 85 11.33 5.63 3.60
N ASP A 86 11.57 4.31 3.54
CA ASP A 86 12.35 3.69 2.47
C ASP A 86 11.62 3.81 1.12
N GLU A 87 10.31 3.60 1.12
CA GLU A 87 9.46 3.75 -0.05
C GLU A 87 9.33 5.20 -0.49
N TRP A 88 9.15 6.12 0.47
CA TRP A 88 9.10 7.54 0.18
C TRP A 88 10.40 8.01 -0.50
N LYS A 89 11.56 7.62 0.04
CA LYS A 89 12.87 7.96 -0.53
C LYS A 89 13.04 7.44 -1.95
N SER A 90 12.61 6.20 -2.22
CA SER A 90 12.62 5.62 -3.57
C SER A 90 11.77 6.45 -4.55
N GLN A 91 10.57 6.85 -4.11
CA GLN A 91 9.67 7.66 -4.93
C GLN A 91 10.19 9.09 -5.16
N GLU A 92 10.78 9.73 -4.16
CA GLU A 92 11.42 11.05 -4.31
C GLU A 92 12.52 11.04 -5.39
N GLU A 93 13.35 9.98 -5.42
CA GLU A 93 14.37 9.76 -6.44
C GLU A 93 13.75 9.67 -7.84
N ARG A 94 12.65 8.91 -7.98
CA ARG A 94 11.94 8.73 -9.25
C ARG A 94 11.28 10.02 -9.73
N TYR A 95 10.64 10.79 -8.85
CA TYR A 95 10.00 12.05 -9.21
C TYR A 95 11.00 13.10 -9.69
N ARG A 96 12.19 13.17 -9.09
CA ARG A 96 13.27 14.07 -9.55
C ARG A 96 13.73 13.77 -10.97
N ARG A 97 13.63 12.52 -11.43
CA ARG A 97 14.11 12.06 -12.75
C ARG A 97 13.09 12.20 -13.89
N THR A 98 11.80 12.40 -13.59
CA THR A 98 10.69 12.27 -14.57
C THR A 98 10.18 13.61 -15.12
N ALA A 99 10.86 14.72 -14.81
CA ALA A 99 10.51 16.07 -15.23
C ALA A 99 10.63 16.29 -16.75
N GLU A 100 9.54 16.18 -17.53
CA GLU A 100 9.54 16.39 -19.00
C GLU A 100 9.86 17.83 -19.42
N THR A 101 9.44 18.82 -18.62
CA THR A 101 9.85 20.22 -18.76
C THR A 101 10.15 20.84 -17.39
N PRO A 102 11.05 21.84 -17.29
CA PRO A 102 11.35 22.49 -16.02
C PRO A 102 10.12 23.13 -15.35
N ALA A 103 9.12 23.58 -16.12
CA ALA A 103 7.94 24.25 -15.57
C ALA A 103 6.90 23.28 -14.99
N GLN A 104 6.58 22.21 -15.71
CA GLN A 104 5.64 21.18 -15.22
C GLN A 104 6.21 20.46 -14.00
N ALA A 105 7.51 20.13 -14.04
CA ALA A 105 8.20 19.52 -12.92
C ALA A 105 8.13 20.36 -11.64
N ARG A 106 8.38 21.68 -11.74
CA ARG A 106 8.26 22.59 -10.59
C ARG A 106 6.85 22.64 -10.03
N ARG A 107 5.82 22.63 -10.89
CA ARG A 107 4.42 22.61 -10.43
C ARG A 107 4.10 21.31 -9.70
N PHE A 108 4.46 20.17 -10.30
CA PHE A 108 4.25 18.86 -9.69
C PHE A 108 4.98 18.73 -8.34
N VAL A 109 6.28 19.03 -8.29
CA VAL A 109 7.09 18.97 -7.06
C VAL A 109 6.51 19.89 -5.98
N ARG A 110 6.09 21.12 -6.31
CA ARG A 110 5.44 22.00 -5.32
C ARG A 110 4.13 21.42 -4.81
N GLN A 111 3.32 20.83 -5.69
CA GLN A 111 2.05 20.24 -5.30
C GLN A 111 2.26 19.01 -4.42
N LEU A 112 3.20 18.15 -4.78
CA LEU A 112 3.56 16.94 -4.05
C LEU A 112 4.17 17.31 -2.69
N PHE A 113 5.40 17.84 -2.70
CA PHE A 113 6.15 18.09 -1.47
C PHE A 113 5.55 19.19 -0.60
N GLY A 114 4.89 20.18 -1.20
CA GLY A 114 4.20 21.23 -0.44
C GLY A 114 2.99 20.73 0.33
N ASN A 115 2.48 19.54 0.01
CA ASN A 115 1.36 18.91 0.70
C ASN A 115 1.70 17.51 1.26
N THR A 116 2.98 17.18 1.32
CA THR A 116 3.48 16.02 2.04
C THR A 116 3.80 16.43 3.48
N TYR A 117 3.30 15.67 4.45
CA TYR A 117 3.51 15.93 5.87
C TYR A 117 3.95 14.64 6.59
N PRO A 118 4.76 14.74 7.66
CA PRO A 118 4.99 13.60 8.54
C PRO A 118 3.66 13.00 9.03
N LEU A 119 3.58 11.68 9.10
CA LEU A 119 2.45 11.02 9.72
C LEU A 119 2.59 11.10 11.24
N GLU A 120 1.78 11.95 11.85
CA GLU A 120 1.67 12.07 13.30
C GLU A 120 0.32 11.53 13.76
N LEU A 121 0.35 10.68 14.79
CA LEU A 121 -0.84 10.11 15.41
C LEU A 121 -1.06 10.70 16.80
N ASP A 122 -2.31 11.04 17.12
CA ASP A 122 -2.66 11.40 18.49
C ASP A 122 -2.65 10.17 19.42
N ALA A 123 -2.87 10.39 20.72
CA ALA A 123 -2.91 9.33 21.73
C ALA A 123 -3.96 8.23 21.46
N GLN A 124 -4.94 8.49 20.59
CA GLN A 124 -5.98 7.53 20.19
C GLN A 124 -5.62 6.81 18.87
N GLY A 125 -4.47 7.13 18.25
CA GLY A 125 -4.07 6.55 16.97
C GLY A 125 -4.75 7.19 15.76
N ARG A 126 -5.19 8.45 15.88
CA ARG A 126 -5.81 9.16 14.76
C ARG A 126 -4.80 10.08 14.07
N LEU A 127 -4.83 10.10 12.74
CA LEU A 127 -4.16 11.14 11.96
C LEU A 127 -5.08 12.34 11.77
N LEU A 128 -4.50 13.53 11.68
CA LEU A 128 -5.21 14.75 11.26
C LEU A 128 -5.09 14.90 9.74
N LEU A 129 -6.22 14.89 9.04
CA LEU A 129 -6.29 15.21 7.62
C LEU A 129 -6.55 16.71 7.47
N ASN A 130 -5.55 17.44 6.96
CA ASN A 130 -5.68 18.89 6.82
C ASN A 130 -6.74 19.26 5.76
N PRO A 131 -7.23 20.51 5.74
CA PRO A 131 -8.27 20.92 4.78
C PRO A 131 -7.89 20.67 3.31
N TRP A 132 -6.64 20.94 2.94
CA TRP A 132 -6.18 20.74 1.57
C TRP A 132 -6.20 19.25 1.18
N GLN A 133 -5.71 18.37 2.05
CA GLN A 133 -5.70 16.92 1.87
C GLN A 133 -7.12 16.36 1.73
N ARG A 134 -8.07 16.84 2.55
CA ARG A 134 -9.47 16.45 2.44
C ARG A 134 -10.09 16.89 1.12
N THR A 135 -9.82 18.12 0.67
CA THR A 135 -10.29 18.59 -0.64
C THR A 135 -9.64 17.82 -1.78
N TRP A 136 -8.33 17.58 -1.73
CA TRP A 136 -7.60 16.83 -2.75
C TRP A 136 -8.13 15.42 -2.93
N ALA A 137 -8.35 14.70 -1.82
CA ALA A 137 -8.85 13.33 -1.84
C ALA A 137 -10.37 13.19 -1.73
N GLU A 138 -11.09 14.31 -1.87
CA GLU A 138 -12.55 14.36 -1.89
C GLU A 138 -13.18 13.66 -0.66
N LEU A 139 -12.56 13.88 0.50
CA LEU A 139 -12.95 13.27 1.77
C LEU A 139 -14.00 14.14 2.47
N ASP A 140 -15.19 13.56 2.68
CA ASP A 140 -16.28 14.18 3.43
C ASP A 140 -16.23 13.75 4.91
N ASP A 141 -17.09 12.81 5.31
CA ASP A 141 -17.27 12.35 6.69
C ASP A 141 -16.77 10.92 6.93
N SER A 142 -16.18 10.33 5.90
CA SER A 142 -15.70 8.95 5.86
C SER A 142 -14.43 8.86 5.02
N VAL A 143 -13.67 7.80 5.30
CA VAL A 143 -12.41 7.50 4.65
C VAL A 143 -12.20 5.99 4.60
N VAL A 144 -11.62 5.52 3.51
CA VAL A 144 -11.22 4.12 3.34
C VAL A 144 -9.69 4.07 3.33
N PHE A 145 -9.13 3.20 4.16
CA PHE A 145 -7.71 2.85 4.15
C PHE A 145 -7.53 1.53 3.40
N VAL A 146 -6.63 1.51 2.42
CA VAL A 146 -6.35 0.31 1.61
C VAL A 146 -4.86 0.00 1.69
N GLY A 147 -4.51 -1.16 2.24
CA GLY A 147 -3.13 -1.62 2.22
C GLY A 147 -2.77 -2.19 0.85
N LEU A 148 -1.69 -1.68 0.24
CA LEU A 148 -1.24 -2.03 -1.11
C LEU A 148 0.15 -2.69 -1.13
N GLY A 149 0.47 -3.46 -0.09
CA GLY A 149 1.79 -4.04 0.11
C GLY A 149 2.75 -3.02 0.72
N GLU A 150 3.38 -2.17 -0.08
CA GLU A 150 4.45 -1.29 0.41
C GLU A 150 3.92 0.01 1.03
N VAL A 151 2.67 0.37 0.73
CA VAL A 151 2.04 1.62 1.15
C VAL A 151 0.60 1.41 1.62
N VAL A 152 0.06 2.41 2.29
CA VAL A 152 -1.38 2.50 2.56
C VAL A 152 -1.95 3.67 1.76
N GLU A 153 -3.02 3.42 1.06
CA GLU A 153 -3.80 4.42 0.37
C GLU A 153 -4.94 4.91 1.27
N ILE A 154 -5.27 6.20 1.13
CA ILE A 154 -6.39 6.87 1.76
C ILE A 154 -7.27 7.42 0.65
N VAL A 155 -8.49 6.93 0.57
CA VAL A 155 -9.45 7.24 -0.49
C VAL A 155 -10.82 7.56 0.10
N SER A 156 -11.61 8.38 -0.60
CA SER A 156 -12.99 8.65 -0.21
C SER A 156 -13.87 7.41 -0.40
N GLU A 157 -14.92 7.30 0.40
CA GLU A 157 -15.92 6.22 0.26
C GLU A 157 -16.53 6.20 -1.15
N ARG A 158 -16.78 7.39 -1.71
CA ARG A 158 -17.29 7.56 -3.08
C ARG A 158 -16.33 6.97 -4.12
N ASN A 159 -15.08 7.41 -4.10
CA ASN A 159 -14.09 6.99 -5.10
C ASN A 159 -13.74 5.51 -4.95
N TRP A 160 -13.78 4.97 -3.72
CA TRP A 160 -13.66 3.52 -3.50
C TRP A 160 -14.82 2.77 -4.14
N THR A 161 -16.06 3.16 -3.83
CA THR A 161 -17.27 2.48 -4.33
C THR A 161 -17.38 2.56 -5.86
N GLU A 162 -17.00 3.68 -6.46
CA GLU A 162 -17.01 3.84 -7.93
C GLU A 162 -16.06 2.88 -8.63
N GLN A 163 -14.93 2.54 -8.01
CA GLN A 163 -13.98 1.57 -8.54
C GLN A 163 -14.25 0.13 -8.12
N GLU A 164 -14.96 -0.07 -7.02
CA GLU A 164 -15.31 -1.38 -6.49
C GLU A 164 -16.22 -2.11 -7.49
N GLY A 165 -15.63 -3.02 -8.28
CA GLY A 165 -16.31 -3.76 -9.35
C GLY A 165 -15.86 -3.42 -10.77
N GLU A 166 -14.96 -2.45 -10.96
CA GLU A 166 -14.39 -2.17 -12.30
C GLU A 166 -13.59 -3.36 -12.86
N LEU A 167 -13.04 -4.19 -11.98
CA LEU A 167 -12.23 -5.34 -12.36
C LEU A 167 -13.00 -6.66 -12.21
N GLU A 168 -13.54 -7.13 -13.33
CA GLU A 168 -14.16 -8.45 -13.45
C GLU A 168 -13.16 -9.59 -13.15
N HIS A 169 -13.67 -10.74 -12.68
CA HIS A 169 -12.85 -11.90 -12.29
C HIS A 169 -11.88 -12.37 -13.40
N ASP A 170 -12.35 -12.39 -14.65
CA ASP A 170 -11.53 -12.76 -15.80
C ASP A 170 -10.44 -11.71 -16.09
N ALA A 171 -10.74 -10.42 -15.87
CA ALA A 171 -9.77 -9.35 -16.03
C ALA A 171 -8.69 -9.44 -14.95
N PHE A 172 -9.08 -9.73 -13.70
CA PHE A 172 -8.13 -9.97 -12.60
C PHE A 172 -7.19 -11.13 -12.94
N THR A 173 -7.73 -12.26 -13.42
CA THR A 173 -6.92 -13.44 -13.79
C THR A 173 -5.91 -13.08 -14.88
N ARG A 174 -6.35 -12.40 -15.95
CA ARG A 174 -5.44 -11.97 -17.04
C ARG A 174 -4.34 -11.02 -16.56
N LEU A 175 -4.67 -10.06 -15.70
CA LEU A 175 -3.69 -9.14 -15.14
C LEU A 175 -2.70 -9.86 -14.23
N ASN A 176 -3.17 -10.80 -13.41
CA ASN A 176 -2.31 -11.63 -12.58
C ASN A 176 -1.29 -12.41 -13.43
N ASP A 177 -1.74 -13.03 -14.52
CA ASP A 177 -0.84 -13.75 -15.43
C ASP A 177 0.22 -12.83 -16.05
N LEU A 178 -0.16 -11.60 -16.45
CA LEU A 178 0.76 -10.58 -16.97
C LEU A 178 1.79 -10.13 -15.91
N VAL A 179 1.37 -9.97 -14.66
CA VAL A 179 2.26 -9.62 -13.55
C VAL A 179 3.28 -10.74 -13.31
N ILE A 180 2.85 -11.99 -13.32
CA ILE A 180 3.74 -13.16 -13.20
C ILE A 180 4.76 -13.18 -14.34
N GLN A 181 4.32 -12.97 -15.58
CA GLN A 181 5.19 -12.96 -16.76
C GLN A 181 6.23 -11.83 -16.72
N ARG A 182 5.81 -10.60 -16.38
CA ARG A 182 6.72 -9.45 -16.24
C ARG A 182 7.65 -9.58 -15.05
N GLY A 183 7.18 -10.16 -13.96
CA GLY A 183 7.97 -10.46 -12.76
C GLY A 183 9.07 -11.47 -13.04
N ALA A 184 8.77 -12.52 -13.82
CA ALA A 184 9.73 -13.51 -14.28
C ALA A 184 10.75 -12.96 -15.30
N ALA A 185 10.45 -11.84 -15.96
CA ALA A 185 11.29 -11.21 -16.98
C ALA A 185 12.25 -10.11 -16.45
N ARG A 186 12.30 -9.84 -15.13
CA ARG A 186 13.32 -8.96 -14.57
C ARG A 186 14.69 -9.64 -14.68
N PRO A 187 15.73 -9.00 -15.25
CA PRO A 187 17.05 -9.61 -15.35
C PRO A 187 17.62 -9.86 -13.94
N SER A 188 18.07 -11.10 -13.72
CA SER A 188 18.90 -11.51 -12.59
C SER A 188 20.19 -10.69 -12.56
N GLU A 189 20.47 -10.05 -11.43
CA GLU A 189 21.71 -9.37 -10.99
C GLU A 189 22.54 -8.54 -12.01
N PRO A 190 23.05 -7.35 -11.63
CA PRO A 190 24.06 -6.69 -12.45
C PRO A 190 25.34 -7.55 -12.46
N PRO A 191 26.05 -7.68 -13.60
CA PRO A 191 27.29 -8.44 -13.66
C PRO A 191 28.36 -7.82 -12.76
N ALA A 192 29.17 -8.70 -12.17
CA ALA A 192 30.29 -8.41 -11.28
C ALA A 192 31.37 -7.48 -11.87
#